data_AF-A0A3M1FUH4-F1
#
_entry.id   AF-A0A3M1FUH4-F1
#
_cell.length_a   1.000
_cell.length_b   1.000
_cell.length_c   1.000
_cell.angle_alpha   90.00
_cell.angle_beta   90.00
_cell.angle_gamma   90.00
#
_symmetry.space_group_name_H-M   'P 1'
#
loop_
_entity.id
_entity.type
_entity.pdbx_description
1 polymer ?
#
loop_
_entity_poly.entity_id
_entity_poly.type
_entity_poly.pdbx_seq_one_letter_code
_entity_poly.pdbx_strand_id
1 'polypeptide(L)'
;MAQLKARGHPDAPPAIATDGKGSYREAMVETWGQVPEYPGQGRPPTRKQAQPDWHYLQVIKQRSGKRLTGITIKVIYGDPEEVRKLLGEHTAYVERTHLTSRQMNGRLVRKTLSFSKEREMLEASCAWEDWVYNLTRPVKTLRIEVNDGRRQWQPRSPAMAAGLTDHIWTIKELLMTVVAPEAINTK
;
A
#
# COMPACT_ATOMS: atom_id res chain seq x y z
N MET A 1 6.95 9.80 1.84
CA MET A 1 7.22 8.93 3.00
C MET A 1 6.75 9.53 4.32
N ALA A 2 6.74 10.85 4.49
CA ALA A 2 6.24 11.53 5.70
C ALA A 2 4.84 11.07 6.17
N GLN A 3 3.90 10.82 5.25
CA GLN A 3 2.56 10.33 5.59
C GLN A 3 2.59 8.94 6.26
N LEU A 4 3.48 8.04 5.84
CA LEU A 4 3.65 6.72 6.47
C LEU A 4 4.22 6.87 7.88
N LYS A 5 5.19 7.78 8.04
CA LYS A 5 5.77 8.10 9.36
C LYS A 5 4.71 8.59 10.34
N ALA A 6 3.84 9.50 9.89
CA ALA A 6 2.79 10.07 10.73
C ALA A 6 1.66 9.08 11.08
N ARG A 7 1.35 8.10 10.21
CA ARG A 7 0.15 7.27 10.34
C ARG A 7 0.36 5.90 11.00
N GLY A 8 1.60 5.42 11.11
CA GLY A 8 1.82 4.08 11.68
C GLY A 8 3.26 3.59 11.77
N HIS A 9 4.23 4.38 11.29
CA HIS A 9 5.63 3.99 11.26
C HIS A 9 6.54 5.12 11.78
N PRO A 10 6.37 5.56 13.05
CA PRO A 10 7.06 6.73 13.59
C PRO A 10 8.58 6.56 13.65
N ASP A 11 9.04 5.37 14.02
CA ASP A 11 10.45 5.14 14.37
C ASP A 11 11.26 4.55 13.21
N ALA A 12 10.66 3.62 12.46
CA ALA A 12 11.31 2.88 11.37
C ALA A 12 10.36 2.73 10.18
N PRO A 13 10.88 2.63 8.94
CA PRO A 13 10.06 2.33 7.78
C PRO A 13 9.44 0.93 7.89
N PRO A 14 8.24 0.71 7.32
CA PRO A 14 7.76 -0.66 7.12
C PRO A 14 8.69 -1.41 6.16
N ALA A 15 8.71 -2.73 6.28
CA ALA A 15 9.28 -3.57 5.25
C ALA A 15 8.60 -3.25 3.91
N ILE A 16 9.39 -2.98 2.86
CA ILE A 16 8.85 -2.46 1.60
C ILE A 16 9.44 -3.16 0.38
N ALA A 17 8.59 -3.48 -0.59
CA ALA A 17 8.98 -3.92 -1.93
C ALA A 17 8.56 -2.84 -2.94
N THR A 18 9.51 -2.33 -3.73
CA THR A 18 9.23 -1.30 -4.75
C THR A 18 9.54 -1.79 -6.15
N ASP A 19 9.14 -1.01 -7.15
CA ASP A 19 9.70 -1.15 -8.49
C ASP A 19 11.18 -0.73 -8.51
N GLY A 20 11.82 -0.85 -9.67
CA GLY A 20 13.23 -0.50 -9.86
C GLY A 20 13.56 1.00 -9.81
N LYS A 21 12.65 1.87 -9.35
CA LYS A 21 12.92 3.31 -9.26
C LYS A 21 13.78 3.63 -8.04
N GLY A 22 14.88 4.34 -8.24
CA GLY A 22 15.88 4.64 -7.19
C GLY A 22 15.35 5.48 -6.03
N SER A 23 14.47 6.45 -6.30
CA SER A 23 14.05 7.52 -5.37
C SER A 23 13.52 7.08 -4.01
N TYR A 24 13.06 5.83 -3.89
CA TYR A 24 12.55 5.29 -2.64
C TYR A 24 13.63 5.15 -1.57
N ARG A 25 14.85 4.77 -1.98
CA ARG A 25 15.99 4.63 -1.06
C ARG A 25 16.32 5.95 -0.39
N GLU A 26 16.44 7.02 -1.19
CA GLU A 26 16.77 8.34 -0.67
C GLU A 26 15.64 8.85 0.23
N ALA A 27 14.38 8.67 -0.17
CA ALA A 27 13.22 9.08 0.63
C ALA A 27 13.14 8.35 1.98
N MET A 28 13.52 7.06 2.05
CA MET A 28 13.58 6.31 3.30
C MET A 28 14.65 6.88 4.23
N VAL A 29 15.87 7.08 3.72
CA VAL A 29 16.98 7.65 4.50
C VAL A 29 16.67 9.07 4.98
N GLU A 30 16.02 9.88 4.15
CA GLU A 30 15.61 11.22 4.55
C GLU A 30 14.59 11.21 5.70
N THR A 31 13.63 10.28 5.65
CA THR A 31 12.49 10.24 6.59
C THR A 31 12.83 9.57 7.92
N TRP A 32 13.56 8.46 7.89
CA TRP A 32 13.86 7.62 9.06
C TRP A 32 15.35 7.46 9.36
N GLY A 33 16.24 7.88 8.45
CA GLY A 33 17.67 7.69 8.65
C GLY A 33 18.18 8.53 9.82
N GLN A 34 19.19 8.00 10.50
CA GLN A 34 19.84 8.65 11.64
C GLN A 34 21.24 9.10 11.26
N VAL A 35 21.68 10.23 11.80
CA VAL A 35 23.08 10.64 11.67
C VAL A 35 23.90 9.76 12.61
N PRO A 36 24.93 9.05 12.13
CA PRO A 36 25.77 8.22 12.98
C PRO A 36 26.38 9.02 14.13
N GLU A 37 26.61 8.35 15.25
CA GLU A 37 27.35 8.94 16.36
C GLU A 37 28.78 9.29 15.92
N TYR A 38 29.27 10.44 16.37
CA TYR A 38 30.58 10.92 15.98
C TYR A 38 31.67 10.18 16.78
N PRO A 39 32.59 9.43 16.14
CA PRO A 39 33.63 8.69 16.85
C PRO A 39 34.76 9.57 17.42
N GLY A 40 34.64 10.90 17.35
CA GLY A 40 35.65 11.84 17.87
C GLY A 40 36.80 12.15 16.92
N GLN A 41 36.89 11.47 15.77
CA GLN A 41 37.98 11.65 14.79
C GLN A 41 37.49 12.22 13.45
N GLY A 42 38.17 13.27 12.97
CA GLY A 42 37.92 13.87 11.66
C GLY A 42 36.75 14.86 11.63
N ARG A 43 35.96 14.83 10.55
CA ARG A 43 34.78 15.70 10.42
C ARG A 43 33.55 14.95 10.94
N PRO A 44 32.71 15.56 11.80
CA PRO A 44 31.46 14.95 12.23
C PRO A 44 30.56 14.55 11.05
N PRO A 45 29.94 13.37 11.10
CA PRO A 45 29.00 12.95 10.07
C PRO A 45 27.78 13.87 10.08
N THR A 46 27.33 14.27 8.90
CA THR A 46 26.12 15.10 8.73
C THR A 46 25.04 14.38 7.93
N ARG A 47 25.39 13.30 7.24
CA ARG A 47 24.48 12.54 6.38
C ARG A 47 23.80 11.45 7.19
N LYS A 48 22.47 11.42 7.09
CA LYS A 48 21.65 10.32 7.60
C LYS A 48 22.05 9.00 6.93
N GLN A 49 22.00 7.92 7.68
CA GLN A 49 22.27 6.57 7.22
C GLN A 49 21.08 5.66 7.53
N ALA A 50 20.92 4.64 6.70
CA ALA A 50 19.94 3.58 6.94
C ALA A 50 20.29 2.80 8.21
N GLN A 51 19.28 2.27 8.88
CA GLN A 51 19.46 1.47 10.10
C GLN A 51 19.49 -0.04 9.76
N PRO A 52 20.14 -0.88 10.59
CA PRO A 52 20.33 -2.31 10.30
C PRO A 52 19.04 -3.13 10.24
N ASP A 53 17.99 -2.66 10.91
CA ASP A 53 16.69 -3.32 11.05
C ASP A 53 15.74 -3.09 9.86
N TRP A 54 16.18 -2.37 8.82
CA TRP A 54 15.34 -2.06 7.67
C TRP A 54 15.33 -3.19 6.63
N HIS A 55 14.13 -3.58 6.19
CA HIS A 55 13.94 -4.55 5.11
C HIS A 55 13.43 -3.85 3.84
N TYR A 56 14.27 -3.80 2.79
CA TYR A 56 13.89 -3.18 1.53
C TYR A 56 14.41 -3.97 0.34
N LEU A 57 13.51 -4.36 -0.57
CA LEU A 57 13.87 -4.92 -1.88
C LEU A 57 13.25 -4.15 -3.05
N GLN A 58 13.90 -4.24 -4.20
CA GLN A 58 13.44 -3.74 -5.48
C GLN A 58 13.16 -4.91 -6.43
N VAL A 59 11.97 -4.89 -7.05
CA VAL A 59 11.57 -5.78 -8.13
C VAL A 59 11.81 -5.05 -9.45
N ILE A 60 12.97 -5.29 -10.05
CA ILE A 60 13.41 -4.60 -11.27
C ILE A 60 12.94 -5.40 -12.48
N LYS A 61 11.96 -4.85 -13.19
CA LYS A 61 11.40 -5.47 -14.41
C LYS A 61 12.22 -5.07 -15.63
N GLN A 62 12.82 -6.05 -16.28
CA GLN A 62 13.52 -5.86 -17.56
C GLN A 62 12.51 -6.00 -18.70
N ARG A 63 12.47 -5.02 -19.59
CA ARG A 63 11.53 -4.98 -20.72
C ARG A 63 12.23 -4.70 -22.04
N SER A 64 11.78 -5.37 -23.09
CA SER A 64 12.10 -5.04 -24.47
C SER A 64 10.82 -4.60 -25.16
N GLY A 65 10.67 -3.30 -25.40
CA GLY A 65 9.42 -2.71 -25.88
C GLY A 65 8.27 -2.95 -24.88
N LYS A 66 7.19 -3.59 -25.32
CA LYS A 66 6.03 -3.93 -24.48
C LYS A 66 6.16 -5.28 -23.77
N ARG A 67 7.20 -6.07 -24.06
CA ARG A 67 7.37 -7.43 -23.54
C ARG A 67 8.26 -7.43 -22.29
N LEU A 68 7.80 -8.10 -21.24
CA LEU A 68 8.63 -8.41 -20.06
C LEU A 68 9.61 -9.53 -20.44
N THR A 69 10.90 -9.28 -20.27
CA THR A 69 11.98 -10.21 -20.64
C THR A 69 12.64 -10.85 -19.43
N GLY A 70 12.54 -10.22 -18.26
CA GLY A 70 13.10 -10.74 -17.03
C GLY A 70 12.67 -9.92 -15.82
N ILE A 71 12.90 -10.48 -14.64
CA ILE A 71 12.74 -9.81 -13.36
C ILE A 71 14.03 -10.04 -12.58
N THR A 72 14.59 -8.97 -12.03
CA THR A 72 15.74 -9.02 -11.13
C THR A 72 15.32 -8.50 -9.77
N ILE A 73 15.54 -9.31 -8.74
CA ILE A 73 15.29 -8.92 -7.35
C ILE A 73 16.59 -8.37 -6.77
N LYS A 74 16.54 -7.15 -6.26
CA LYS A 74 17.68 -6.50 -5.62
C LYS A 74 17.31 -6.11 -4.20
N VAL A 75 17.95 -6.74 -3.22
CA VAL A 75 17.84 -6.34 -1.82
C VAL A 75 18.72 -5.11 -1.60
N ILE A 76 18.15 -4.06 -1.01
CA ILE A 76 18.80 -2.77 -0.75
C ILE A 76 19.17 -2.65 0.73
N TYR A 77 18.28 -3.09 1.62
CA TYR A 77 18.49 -3.11 3.07
C TYR A 77 17.99 -4.44 3.65
N GLY A 78 18.70 -4.92 4.67
CA GLY A 78 18.41 -6.17 5.39
C GLY A 78 19.15 -7.39 4.83
N ASP A 79 19.02 -8.52 5.55
CA ASP A 79 19.56 -9.80 5.11
C ASP A 79 18.81 -10.34 3.88
N PRO A 80 19.50 -10.79 2.81
CA PRO A 80 18.83 -11.21 1.59
C PRO A 80 17.81 -12.34 1.75
N GLU A 81 18.08 -13.35 2.59
CA GLU A 81 17.19 -14.49 2.77
C GLU A 81 15.95 -14.08 3.58
N GLU A 82 16.16 -13.34 4.67
CA GLU A 82 15.08 -12.83 5.51
C GLU A 82 14.15 -11.89 4.74
N VAL A 83 14.72 -10.92 4.01
CA VAL A 83 13.98 -9.91 3.26
C VAL A 83 13.11 -10.56 2.18
N ARG A 84 13.64 -11.54 1.45
CA ARG A 84 12.89 -12.26 0.41
C ARG A 84 11.75 -13.08 0.98
N LYS A 85 11.99 -13.75 2.12
CA LYS A 85 10.96 -14.52 2.81
C LYS A 85 9.83 -13.63 3.34
N LEU A 86 10.18 -12.46 3.89
CA LEU A 86 9.23 -11.53 4.49
C LEU A 86 8.37 -10.82 3.45
N LEU A 87 8.99 -10.28 2.40
CA LEU A 87 8.32 -9.41 1.42
C LEU A 87 7.81 -10.15 0.18
N GLY A 88 8.37 -11.32 -0.10
CA GLY A 88 8.20 -12.00 -1.37
C GLY A 88 8.91 -11.28 -2.52
N GLU A 89 9.12 -12.01 -3.61
CA GLU A 89 9.90 -11.53 -4.77
C GLU A 89 9.01 -10.88 -5.84
N HIS A 90 7.91 -10.22 -5.46
CA HIS A 90 6.94 -9.68 -6.42
C HIS A 90 6.16 -8.45 -5.93
N THR A 91 5.72 -7.64 -6.89
CA THR A 91 4.77 -6.53 -6.70
C THR A 91 3.36 -6.87 -7.20
N ALA A 92 3.05 -8.16 -7.39
CA ALA A 92 1.82 -8.61 -8.06
C ALA A 92 0.53 -8.14 -7.36
N TYR A 93 0.52 -8.09 -6.03
CA TYR A 93 -0.66 -7.68 -5.27
C TYR A 93 -1.00 -6.20 -5.46
N VAL A 94 -0.02 -5.30 -5.29
CA VAL A 94 -0.24 -3.87 -5.51
C VAL A 94 -0.60 -3.57 -6.97
N GLU A 95 -0.02 -4.31 -7.92
CA GLU A 95 -0.38 -4.18 -9.34
C GLU A 95 -1.81 -4.62 -9.64
N ARG A 96 -2.30 -5.67 -8.98
CA ARG A 96 -3.69 -6.10 -9.06
C ARG A 96 -4.64 -5.05 -8.45
N THR A 97 -4.27 -4.45 -7.32
CA THR A 97 -5.03 -3.33 -6.73
C THR A 97 -5.10 -2.16 -7.72
N HIS A 98 -3.97 -1.72 -8.26
CA HIS A 98 -3.96 -0.64 -9.26
C HIS A 98 -4.78 -0.95 -10.52
N LEU A 99 -4.82 -2.21 -10.97
CA LEU A 99 -5.68 -2.61 -12.08
C LEU A 99 -7.16 -2.48 -11.69
N THR A 100 -7.52 -2.95 -10.50
CA THR A 100 -8.89 -2.86 -9.97
C THR A 100 -9.35 -1.42 -9.88
N SER A 101 -8.51 -0.53 -9.33
CA SER A 101 -8.82 0.90 -9.25
C SER A 101 -9.00 1.55 -10.62
N ARG A 102 -8.20 1.18 -11.64
CA ARG A 102 -8.42 1.68 -13.00
C ARG A 102 -9.70 1.15 -13.66
N GLN A 103 -10.14 -0.06 -13.29
CA GLN A 103 -11.40 -0.61 -13.79
C GLN A 103 -12.62 0.05 -13.12
N MET A 104 -12.50 0.38 -11.84
CA MET A 104 -13.60 0.98 -11.08
C MET A 104 -13.67 2.49 -11.22
N ASN A 105 -12.53 3.14 -11.44
CA ASN A 105 -12.42 4.59 -11.53
C ASN A 105 -11.81 5.03 -12.87
N GLY A 106 -12.68 5.48 -13.77
CA GLY A 106 -12.31 5.98 -15.09
C GLY A 106 -11.38 7.19 -15.08
N ARG A 107 -11.26 7.91 -13.94
CA ARG A 107 -10.29 9.01 -13.75
C ARG A 107 -8.85 8.52 -13.66
N LEU A 108 -8.62 7.26 -13.25
CA LEU A 108 -7.28 6.68 -13.07
C LEU A 108 -6.76 6.00 -14.35
N VAL A 109 -7.58 5.92 -15.39
CA VAL A 109 -7.20 5.36 -16.69
C VAL A 109 -6.28 6.33 -17.43
N ARG A 110 -5.30 5.78 -18.15
CA ARG A 110 -4.36 6.57 -18.96
C ARG A 110 -5.09 7.24 -20.12
N LYS A 111 -4.87 8.55 -20.32
CA LYS A 111 -5.47 9.35 -21.41
C LYS A 111 -7.00 9.27 -21.45
N THR A 112 -7.62 9.48 -20.30
CA THR A 112 -9.08 9.52 -20.14
C THR A 112 -9.64 10.92 -20.41
N LEU A 113 -10.86 11.01 -20.94
CA LEU A 113 -11.63 12.26 -20.98
C LEU A 113 -12.35 12.53 -19.66
N SER A 114 -12.42 11.55 -18.75
CA SER A 114 -13.09 11.64 -17.46
C SER A 114 -12.16 12.16 -16.35
N PHE A 115 -11.15 12.97 -16.66
CA PHE A 115 -10.19 13.45 -15.65
C PHE A 115 -10.84 14.46 -14.68
N SER A 116 -10.31 14.52 -13.46
CA SER A 116 -10.68 15.58 -12.50
C SER A 116 -9.87 16.84 -12.78
N LYS A 117 -10.53 18.01 -12.80
CA LYS A 117 -9.87 19.32 -12.97
C LYS A 117 -9.17 19.79 -11.70
N GLU A 118 -9.70 19.37 -10.54
CA GLU A 118 -9.19 19.71 -9.22
C GLU A 118 -8.71 18.44 -8.51
N ARG A 119 -7.64 18.59 -7.72
CA ARG A 119 -7.06 17.49 -6.95
C ARG A 119 -8.05 16.93 -5.94
N GLU A 120 -8.79 17.79 -5.25
CA GLU A 120 -9.80 17.42 -4.25
C GLU A 120 -10.87 16.49 -4.86
N MET A 121 -11.31 16.79 -6.10
CA MET A 121 -12.27 15.96 -6.82
C MET A 121 -11.69 14.60 -7.24
N LEU A 122 -10.37 14.53 -7.53
CA LEU A 122 -9.70 13.25 -7.75
C LEU A 122 -9.62 12.44 -6.45
N GLU A 123 -9.21 13.07 -5.36
CA GLU A 123 -9.11 12.44 -4.04
C GLU A 123 -10.46 11.91 -3.57
N ALA A 124 -11.54 12.70 -3.68
CA ALA A 124 -12.89 12.28 -3.36
C ALA A 124 -13.34 11.08 -4.21
N SER A 125 -13.00 11.06 -5.50
CA SER A 125 -13.33 9.93 -6.37
C SER A 125 -12.53 8.66 -6.06
N CYS A 126 -11.26 8.79 -5.65
CA CYS A 126 -10.45 7.64 -5.22
C CYS A 126 -10.98 7.10 -3.90
N ALA A 127 -11.28 7.99 -2.94
CA ALA A 127 -11.91 7.58 -1.69
C ALA A 127 -13.22 6.83 -1.97
N TRP A 128 -14.11 7.38 -2.79
CA TRP A 128 -15.37 6.73 -3.16
C TRP A 128 -15.16 5.31 -3.73
N GLU A 129 -14.18 5.14 -4.62
CA GLU A 129 -13.83 3.83 -5.16
C GLU A 129 -13.36 2.86 -4.06
N ASP A 130 -12.46 3.30 -3.17
CA ASP A 130 -11.97 2.51 -2.04
C ASP A 130 -13.11 2.08 -1.10
N TRP A 131 -14.03 3.00 -0.76
CA TRP A 131 -15.20 2.70 0.08
C TRP A 131 -16.09 1.65 -0.58
N VAL A 132 -16.42 1.83 -1.86
CA VAL A 132 -17.26 0.90 -2.61
C VAL A 132 -16.61 -0.48 -2.75
N TYR A 133 -15.31 -0.53 -3.09
CA TYR A 133 -14.61 -1.80 -3.24
C TYR A 133 -14.55 -2.57 -1.91
N ASN A 134 -14.19 -1.89 -0.82
CA ASN A 134 -13.95 -2.55 0.45
C ASN A 134 -15.24 -2.92 1.19
N LEU A 135 -16.30 -2.12 1.12
CA LEU A 135 -17.51 -2.35 1.91
C LEU A 135 -18.63 -3.07 1.16
N THR A 136 -18.81 -2.78 -0.14
CA THR A 136 -20.02 -3.24 -0.86
C THR A 136 -19.79 -4.44 -1.76
N ARG A 137 -18.53 -4.78 -2.10
CA ARG A 137 -18.22 -5.85 -3.05
C ARG A 137 -17.82 -7.16 -2.35
N PRO A 138 -18.59 -8.25 -2.50
CA PRO A 138 -18.11 -9.56 -2.10
C PRO A 138 -16.99 -10.06 -3.02
N VAL A 139 -15.86 -10.48 -2.45
CA VAL A 139 -14.72 -10.99 -3.21
C VAL A 139 -14.64 -12.51 -3.08
N LYS A 140 -14.55 -13.20 -4.22
CA LYS A 140 -14.61 -14.67 -4.28
C LYS A 140 -13.53 -15.38 -3.44
N THR A 141 -12.35 -14.78 -3.29
CA THR A 141 -11.22 -15.33 -2.55
C THR A 141 -11.32 -15.13 -1.04
N LEU A 142 -12.24 -14.29 -0.56
CA LEU A 142 -12.43 -14.01 0.87
C LEU A 142 -13.62 -14.77 1.46
N ARG A 143 -14.30 -15.59 0.66
CA ARG A 143 -15.46 -16.38 1.10
C ARG A 143 -15.02 -17.45 2.09
N ILE A 144 -15.86 -17.69 3.10
CA ILE A 144 -15.65 -18.77 4.08
C ILE A 144 -16.61 -19.92 3.80
N GLU A 145 -16.13 -21.14 3.98
CA GLU A 145 -16.98 -22.33 3.89
C GLU A 145 -17.80 -22.45 5.17
N VAL A 146 -19.13 -22.61 5.02
CA VAL A 146 -20.07 -22.55 6.15
C VAL A 146 -20.50 -23.93 6.62
N ASN A 147 -20.41 -24.94 5.74
CA ASN A 147 -20.87 -26.29 6.02
C ASN A 147 -19.83 -27.30 5.57
N ASP A 148 -19.17 -27.90 6.56
CA ASP A 148 -18.08 -28.87 6.42
C ASP A 148 -18.52 -30.09 5.58
N GLY A 149 -18.38 -29.99 4.25
CA GLY A 149 -18.75 -31.04 3.30
C GLY A 149 -19.93 -30.74 2.36
N ARG A 150 -20.68 -29.65 2.54
CA ARG A 150 -21.61 -29.14 1.51
C ARG A 150 -21.02 -27.83 1.00
N ARG A 151 -20.39 -27.83 -0.18
CA ARG A 151 -19.71 -26.69 -0.86
C ARG A 151 -20.53 -25.38 -0.85
N GLN A 152 -20.70 -24.77 0.30
CA GLN A 152 -21.54 -23.63 0.58
C GLN A 152 -20.64 -22.53 1.12
N TRP A 153 -20.65 -21.41 0.42
CA TRP A 153 -19.71 -20.31 0.61
C TRP A 153 -20.45 -19.08 1.09
N GLN A 154 -20.06 -18.53 2.23
CA GLN A 154 -20.54 -17.23 2.67
C GLN A 154 -19.76 -16.12 1.97
N PRO A 155 -20.43 -15.18 1.28
CA PRO A 155 -19.78 -14.03 0.71
C PRO A 155 -19.19 -13.12 1.81
N ARG A 156 -17.98 -12.59 1.57
CA ARG A 156 -17.35 -11.56 2.42
C ARG A 156 -16.80 -10.43 1.55
N SER A 157 -16.96 -9.20 2.02
CA SER A 157 -16.24 -8.04 1.48
C SER A 157 -14.84 -7.93 2.11
N PRO A 158 -13.91 -7.16 1.51
CA PRO A 158 -12.61 -6.88 2.13
C PRO A 158 -12.72 -6.29 3.54
N ALA A 159 -13.65 -5.37 3.77
CA ALA A 159 -13.87 -4.77 5.08
C ALA A 159 -14.39 -5.80 6.11
N MET A 160 -15.24 -6.76 5.69
CA MET A 160 -15.60 -7.89 6.55
C MET A 160 -14.41 -8.80 6.84
N ALA A 161 -13.54 -9.05 5.86
CA ALA A 161 -12.33 -9.84 6.04
C ALA A 161 -11.37 -9.20 7.04
N ALA A 162 -11.28 -7.86 7.04
CA ALA A 162 -10.49 -7.07 7.96
C ALA A 162 -11.16 -6.83 9.34
N GLY A 163 -12.40 -7.29 9.55
CA GLY A 163 -13.13 -7.08 10.81
C GLY A 163 -13.61 -5.65 11.04
N LEU A 164 -13.69 -4.82 9.99
CA LEU A 164 -14.17 -3.43 10.06
C LEU A 164 -15.70 -3.31 10.02
N THR A 165 -16.38 -4.35 9.54
CA THR A 165 -17.84 -4.46 9.46
C THR A 165 -18.23 -5.93 9.54
N ASP A 166 -19.46 -6.21 9.94
CA ASP A 166 -20.04 -7.55 10.04
C ASP A 166 -20.94 -7.93 8.86
N HIS A 167 -21.18 -6.99 7.94
CA HIS A 167 -22.03 -7.20 6.75
C HIS A 167 -21.47 -6.51 5.50
N ILE A 168 -22.03 -6.89 4.35
CA ILE A 168 -21.76 -6.24 3.06
C ILE A 168 -22.70 -5.05 2.93
N TRP A 169 -22.12 -3.87 2.77
CA TRP A 169 -22.88 -2.63 2.72
C TRP A 169 -23.60 -2.48 1.39
N THR A 170 -24.75 -1.83 1.41
CA THR A 170 -25.37 -1.33 0.16
C THR A 170 -24.83 0.05 -0.20
N ILE A 171 -24.91 0.45 -1.47
CA ILE A 171 -24.54 1.82 -1.88
C ILE A 171 -25.39 2.87 -1.16
N LYS A 172 -26.69 2.58 -0.96
CA LYS A 172 -27.59 3.47 -0.23
C LYS A 172 -27.14 3.67 1.21
N GLU A 173 -26.82 2.58 1.90
CA GLU A 173 -26.31 2.61 3.26
C GLU A 173 -25.01 3.39 3.34
N LEU A 174 -24.05 3.12 2.45
CA LEU A 174 -22.78 3.84 2.40
C LEU A 174 -22.95 5.37 2.26
N LEU A 175 -23.92 5.82 1.44
CA LEU A 175 -24.19 7.24 1.23
C LEU A 175 -25.00 7.89 2.35
N MET A 176 -25.80 7.11 3.08
CA MET A 176 -26.69 7.63 4.13
C MET A 176 -26.09 7.51 5.53
N THR A 177 -25.04 6.71 5.70
CA THR A 177 -24.35 6.58 6.97
C THR A 177 -23.59 7.86 7.29
N VAL A 178 -24.01 8.52 8.37
CA VAL A 178 -23.31 9.66 8.94
C VAL A 178 -22.22 9.14 9.86
N VAL A 179 -20.97 9.45 9.55
CA VAL A 179 -19.84 9.16 10.43
C VAL A 179 -19.92 10.12 11.61
N ALA A 180 -19.96 9.59 12.84
CA ALA A 180 -19.86 10.44 14.02
C ALA A 180 -18.54 11.23 13.94
N PRO A 181 -18.56 12.55 14.18
CA PRO A 181 -17.32 13.33 14.14
C PRO A 181 -16.31 12.71 15.10
N GLU A 182 -15.05 12.62 14.67
CA GLU A 182 -13.95 12.34 15.59
C GLU A 182 -14.10 13.30 16.78
N ALA A 183 -13.93 12.81 18.01
CA ALA A 183 -14.04 13.64 19.19
C ALA A 183 -12.92 14.70 19.19
N ILE A 184 -13.15 15.81 18.49
CA ILE A 184 -12.26 17.00 18.47
C ILE A 184 -12.38 17.77 19.80
N ASN A 185 -13.29 17.35 20.70
CA ASN A 185 -13.47 17.94 22.02
C ASN A 185 -12.87 17.06 23.13
N THR A 186 -11.55 17.03 23.21
CA THR A 186 -10.89 16.94 24.52
C THR A 186 -9.85 18.04 24.57
N LYS A 187 -10.11 19.04 25.41
CA LYS A 187 -9.21 20.16 25.72
C LYS A 187 -7.90 19.66 26.33
#